data_AF-A0A4P6MU74-F1
#
_entry.id   AF-A0A4P6MU74-F1
#
_cell.length_a   1.000
_cell.length_b   1.000
_cell.length_c   1.000
_cell.angle_alpha   90.00
_cell.angle_beta   90.00
_cell.angle_gamma   90.00
#
_symmetry.space_group_name_H-M   'P 1'
#
loop_
_entity.id
_entity.type
_entity.pdbx_description
1 polymer ?
#
loop_
_entity_poly.entity_id
_entity_poly.type
_entity_poly.pdbx_seq_one_letter_code
_entity_poly.pdbx_strand_id
1 'polypeptide(L)'
;MNLATCSYSQFTPDMGVAVGTSIGKHPRFREAEQCDPLKPWTVFRKMDDQPLTVQRARYWRQLDDTEARVAAALQDLTARHPGQRLVLMCWEVLDGTNECHRRWAADWLARRGLTVPELAPAPPTLWD
;
A
#
# COMPACT_ATOMS: atom_id res chain seq x y z
N MET A 1 -3.99 -10.58 11.43
CA MET A 1 -4.46 -9.52 10.52
C MET A 1 -4.58 -10.11 9.12
N ASN A 2 -5.65 -9.79 8.39
CA ASN A 2 -5.85 -10.24 7.00
C ASN A 2 -5.55 -9.06 6.07
N LEU A 3 -4.30 -8.96 5.61
CA LEU A 3 -3.81 -7.87 4.78
C LEU A 3 -3.60 -8.36 3.35
N ALA A 4 -3.73 -7.47 2.38
CA ALA A 4 -3.28 -7.68 1.01
C ALA A 4 -2.97 -6.34 0.35
N THR A 5 -2.36 -6.36 -0.82
CA THR A 5 -2.19 -5.17 -1.67
C THR A 5 -2.96 -5.31 -2.98
N CYS A 6 -3.32 -4.19 -3.60
CA CYS A 6 -3.93 -4.19 -4.93
C CYS A 6 -3.60 -2.87 -5.66
N SER A 7 -3.54 -2.91 -6.99
CA SER A 7 -3.60 -1.68 -7.78
C SER A 7 -4.95 -0.99 -7.57
N TYR A 8 -4.94 0.32 -7.32
CA TYR A 8 -6.18 1.08 -7.15
C TYR A 8 -7.10 1.04 -8.39
N SER A 9 -6.52 0.88 -9.59
CA SER A 9 -7.30 0.78 -10.82
C SER A 9 -8.07 -0.53 -10.94
N GLN A 10 -7.55 -1.59 -10.32
CA GLN A 10 -8.07 -2.96 -10.38
C GLN A 10 -8.89 -3.36 -9.15
N PHE A 11 -8.83 -2.57 -8.08
CA PHE A 11 -9.59 -2.84 -6.87
C PHE A 11 -11.10 -2.86 -7.15
N THR A 12 -11.75 -3.88 -6.59
CA THR A 12 -13.20 -4.00 -6.51
C THR A 12 -13.63 -4.22 -5.05
N PRO A 13 -14.81 -3.73 -4.62
CA PRO A 13 -15.23 -3.80 -3.21
C PRO A 13 -15.32 -5.22 -2.61
N ASP A 14 -15.50 -6.25 -3.44
CA ASP A 14 -15.52 -7.66 -3.03
C ASP A 14 -14.14 -8.19 -2.59
N MET A 15 -13.05 -7.50 -2.96
CA MET A 15 -11.70 -7.87 -2.52
C MET A 15 -11.47 -7.62 -1.02
N GLY A 16 -12.19 -6.66 -0.44
CA GLY A 16 -12.09 -6.25 0.96
C GLY A 16 -12.22 -4.75 1.16
N VAL A 17 -11.79 -4.27 2.33
CA VAL A 17 -11.81 -2.85 2.71
C VAL A 17 -10.65 -2.13 2.04
N ALA A 18 -10.97 -1.09 1.28
CA ALA A 18 -9.99 -0.21 0.67
C ALA A 18 -9.21 0.60 1.73
N VAL A 19 -7.88 0.49 1.74
CA VAL A 19 -6.99 1.26 2.63
C VAL A 19 -5.97 2.03 1.80
N GLY A 20 -6.05 3.35 1.81
CA GLY A 20 -5.07 4.24 1.18
C GLY A 20 -3.78 4.36 1.99
N THR A 21 -2.65 4.10 1.34
CA THR A 21 -1.29 4.25 1.87
C THR A 21 -0.46 5.26 1.10
N SER A 22 -1.09 6.15 0.32
CA SER A 22 -0.42 7.21 -0.44
C SER A 22 -0.81 8.60 0.06
N ILE A 23 0.02 9.60 -0.27
CA ILE A 23 -0.30 11.00 0.02
C ILE A 23 -1.46 11.46 -0.87
N GLY A 24 -2.44 12.14 -0.29
CA GLY A 24 -3.64 12.61 -0.98
C GLY A 24 -4.77 11.58 -1.05
N LYS A 25 -5.87 11.96 -1.69
CA LYS A 25 -7.07 11.13 -1.84
C LYS A 25 -7.41 10.99 -3.33
N HIS A 26 -7.60 9.76 -3.80
CA HIS A 26 -8.09 9.51 -5.14
C HIS A 26 -9.63 9.73 -5.19
N PRO A 27 -10.20 10.42 -6.20
CA PRO A 27 -11.64 10.73 -6.24
C PRO A 27 -12.57 9.51 -6.16
N ARG A 28 -12.16 8.39 -6.76
CA ARG A 28 -12.88 7.10 -6.69
C ARG A 28 -12.88 6.47 -5.28
N PHE A 29 -11.95 6.87 -4.42
CA PHE A 29 -11.67 6.26 -3.11
C PHE A 29 -11.83 7.26 -1.96
N ARG A 30 -12.78 8.19 -2.08
CA ARG A 30 -13.03 9.21 -1.05
C ARG A 30 -13.41 8.63 0.31
N GLU A 31 -14.10 7.49 0.29
CA GLU A 31 -14.57 6.77 1.48
C GLU A 31 -13.61 5.66 1.94
N ALA A 32 -12.47 5.50 1.26
CA ALA A 32 -11.48 4.51 1.67
C ALA A 32 -10.85 4.90 3.00
N GLU A 33 -10.60 3.88 3.83
CA GLU A 33 -9.80 4.00 5.03
C GLU A 33 -8.40 4.53 4.70
N GLN A 34 -7.73 5.11 5.69
CA GLN A 34 -6.39 5.66 5.52
C GLN A 34 -5.45 5.07 6.56
N CYS A 35 -4.28 4.62 6.13
CA CYS A 35 -3.19 4.26 7.02
C CYS A 35 -2.07 5.29 6.90
N ASP A 36 -2.20 6.39 7.63
CA ASP A 36 -1.26 7.51 7.57
C ASP A 36 0.21 7.14 7.86
N PRO A 37 0.54 6.23 8.80
CA PRO A 37 1.91 5.79 9.02
C PRO A 37 2.55 5.06 7.83
N LEU A 38 1.74 4.43 6.97
CA LEU A 38 2.23 3.77 5.75
C LEU A 38 2.41 4.75 4.58
N LYS A 39 2.00 6.01 4.71
CA LYS A 39 2.18 6.99 3.63
C LYS A 39 3.65 7.32 3.43
N PRO A 40 4.12 7.51 2.18
CA PRO A 40 5.53 7.73 1.88
C PRO A 40 5.95 9.20 2.12
N TRP A 41 5.82 9.70 3.35
CA TRP A 41 6.14 11.08 3.74
C TRP A 41 7.61 11.48 3.53
N THR A 42 8.52 10.54 3.29
CA THR A 42 9.93 10.82 2.99
C THR A 42 10.29 10.64 1.52
N VAL A 43 9.35 10.20 0.68
CA VAL A 43 9.54 10.02 -0.76
C VAL A 43 8.56 10.95 -1.47
N PHE A 44 9.09 12.06 -1.98
CA PHE A 44 8.32 13.11 -2.65
C PHE A 44 8.72 13.18 -4.11
N ARG A 45 7.90 13.85 -4.94
CA ARG A 45 8.17 14.11 -6.36
C ARG A 45 9.55 14.69 -6.69
N LYS A 46 10.20 15.38 -5.74
CA LYS A 46 11.58 15.88 -5.89
C LYS A 46 12.65 14.78 -5.86
N MET A 47 12.26 13.56 -5.52
CA MET A 47 13.09 12.36 -5.48
C MET A 47 12.89 11.46 -6.70
N ASP A 48 12.01 11.81 -7.64
CA ASP A 48 11.77 11.01 -8.85
C ASP A 48 13.06 10.84 -9.67
N ASP A 49 14.00 11.79 -9.59
CA ASP A 49 15.32 11.73 -10.22
C ASP A 49 16.31 10.78 -9.50
N GLN A 50 15.96 10.28 -8.31
CA GLN A 50 16.80 9.36 -7.53
C GLN A 50 16.51 7.90 -7.89
N PRO A 51 17.51 6.99 -7.83
CA PRO A 51 17.27 5.58 -8.04
C PRO A 51 16.18 5.02 -7.11
N LEU A 52 15.30 4.16 -7.64
CA LEU A 52 14.22 3.52 -6.87
C LEU A 52 14.71 2.81 -5.61
N THR A 53 15.93 2.27 -5.62
CA THR A 53 16.57 1.66 -4.45
C THR A 53 16.80 2.66 -3.31
N VAL A 54 17.20 3.89 -3.64
CA VAL A 54 17.38 4.99 -2.67
C VAL A 54 16.03 5.45 -2.12
N GLN A 55 15.03 5.57 -2.98
CA GLN A 55 13.66 5.93 -2.57
C GLN A 55 13.08 4.89 -1.62
N ARG A 56 13.18 3.59 -1.97
CA ARG A 56 12.74 2.47 -1.12
C ARG A 56 13.46 2.44 0.22
N ALA A 57 14.78 2.63 0.24
CA ALA A 57 15.56 2.64 1.48
C ALA A 57 15.11 3.77 2.43
N ARG A 58 14.82 4.96 1.91
CA ARG A 58 14.29 6.06 2.73
C ARG A 58 12.89 5.78 3.25
N TYR A 59 12.02 5.26 2.39
CA TYR A 59 10.67 4.85 2.80
C TYR A 59 10.72 3.82 3.93
N TRP A 60 11.53 2.77 3.78
CA TRP A 60 11.67 1.76 4.84
C TRP A 60 12.26 2.32 6.13
N ARG A 61 13.24 3.23 6.06
CA ARG A 61 13.74 3.92 7.25
C ARG A 61 12.63 4.69 7.97
N GLN A 62 11.76 5.39 7.23
CA GLN A 62 10.60 6.06 7.81
C GLN A 62 9.66 5.06 8.52
N LEU A 63 9.40 3.91 7.89
CA LEU A 63 8.56 2.88 8.48
C LEU A 63 9.23 2.28 9.74
N ASP A 64 10.54 2.09 9.74
CA ASP A 64 11.30 1.64 10.91
C ASP A 64 11.17 2.67 12.06
N ASP A 65 11.35 3.96 11.76
CA ASP A 65 11.21 5.05 12.74
C ASP A 65 9.78 5.19 13.29
N THR A 66 8.78 4.61 12.60
CA THR A 66 7.35 4.70 12.96
C THR A 66 6.67 3.35 13.14
N GLU A 67 7.44 2.28 13.35
CA GLU A 67 6.95 0.90 13.33
C GLU A 67 5.79 0.66 14.31
N ALA A 68 5.90 1.16 15.55
CA ALA A 68 4.85 1.06 16.55
C ALA A 68 3.55 1.74 16.11
N ARG A 69 3.65 2.88 15.40
CA ARG A 69 2.48 3.61 14.88
C ARG A 69 1.84 2.87 13.70
N VAL A 70 2.64 2.25 12.83
CA VAL A 70 2.15 1.38 11.76
C VAL A 70 1.37 0.22 12.35
N ALA A 71 1.94 -0.47 13.35
CA ALA A 71 1.28 -1.60 14.01
C ALA A 71 -0.05 -1.19 14.66
N ALA A 72 -0.06 -0.10 15.43
CA ALA A 72 -1.27 0.41 16.07
C ALA A 72 -2.36 0.79 15.06
N ALA A 73 -1.99 1.45 13.96
CA ALA A 73 -2.95 1.84 12.92
C ALA A 73 -3.57 0.64 12.21
N LEU A 74 -2.77 -0.39 11.89
CA LEU A 74 -3.29 -1.61 11.26
C LEU A 74 -4.17 -2.43 12.22
N GLN A 75 -3.82 -2.46 13.51
CA GLN A 75 -4.65 -3.08 14.54
C GLN A 75 -6.00 -2.37 14.69
N ASP A 76 -6.01 -1.04 14.76
CA ASP A 76 -7.25 -0.25 14.81
C ASP A 76 -8.13 -0.51 13.58
N LEU A 77 -7.54 -0.44 12.37
CA LEU A 77 -8.26 -0.74 11.13
C LEU A 77 -8.87 -2.15 11.14
N THR A 78 -8.12 -3.14 11.64
CA THR A 78 -8.61 -4.52 11.75
C THR A 78 -9.75 -4.64 12.76
N ALA A 79 -9.69 -3.91 13.88
CA ALA A 79 -10.72 -3.91 14.90
C ALA A 79 -12.02 -3.24 14.41
N ARG A 80 -11.91 -2.18 13.60
CA ARG A 80 -13.07 -1.50 12.98
C ARG A 80 -13.73 -2.32 11.87
N HIS A 81 -12.99 -3.26 11.27
CA HIS A 81 -13.46 -4.11 10.17
C HIS A 81 -13.25 -5.61 10.47
N PRO A 82 -13.91 -6.14 11.53
CA PRO A 82 -13.67 -7.50 11.99
C PRO A 82 -13.98 -8.54 10.91
N GLY A 83 -13.05 -9.47 10.69
CA GLY A 83 -13.19 -10.55 9.70
C GLY A 83 -12.97 -10.13 8.24
N GLN A 84 -12.86 -8.84 7.95
CA GLN A 84 -12.63 -8.36 6.59
C GLN A 84 -11.14 -8.31 6.23
N ARG A 85 -10.83 -8.42 4.94
CA ARG A 85 -9.50 -8.18 4.40
C ARG A 85 -9.26 -6.69 4.26
N LEU A 86 -8.12 -6.19 4.73
CA LEU A 86 -7.67 -4.83 4.47
C LEU A 86 -6.78 -4.83 3.22
N VAL A 87 -7.18 -4.08 2.20
CA VAL A 87 -6.48 -4.00 0.91
C VAL A 87 -5.72 -2.69 0.81
N LEU A 88 -4.40 -2.77 1.00
CA LEU A 88 -3.47 -1.64 0.95
C LEU A 88 -3.27 -1.19 -0.50
N MET A 89 -3.56 0.08 -0.77
CA MET A 89 -3.49 0.68 -2.09
C MET A 89 -2.68 1.97 -2.09
N CYS A 90 -1.98 2.19 -3.19
CA CYS A 90 -1.34 3.46 -3.51
C CYS A 90 -2.04 4.03 -4.75
N TRP A 91 -2.29 5.35 -4.77
CA TRP A 91 -2.97 6.06 -5.87
C TRP A 91 -2.06 6.41 -7.04
N GLU A 92 -0.77 6.10 -6.95
CA GLU A 92 0.17 6.39 -8.01
C GLU A 92 0.03 5.38 -9.15
N VAL A 93 0.03 5.91 -10.37
CA VAL A 93 0.09 5.10 -11.59
C VAL A 93 1.52 4.62 -11.74
N LEU A 94 1.67 3.30 -11.88
CA LEU A 94 2.93 2.66 -12.21
C LEU A 94 3.32 3.03 -13.65
N ASP A 95 4.53 3.56 -13.85
CA ASP A 95 5.10 3.94 -15.14
C ASP A 95 5.68 2.74 -15.91
N GLY A 96 5.01 1.59 -15.84
CA GLY A 96 5.49 0.33 -16.41
C GLY A 96 6.49 -0.42 -15.51
N THR A 97 6.88 0.16 -14.37
CA THR A 97 7.57 -0.56 -13.30
C THR A 97 6.57 -1.25 -12.37
N ASN A 98 6.89 -2.42 -11.82
CA ASN A 98 6.09 -3.03 -10.74
C ASN A 98 6.41 -2.43 -9.36
N GLU A 99 7.18 -1.34 -9.32
CA GLU A 99 7.74 -0.73 -8.11
C GLU A 99 6.81 0.39 -7.62
N CYS A 100 6.09 0.13 -6.52
CA CYS A 100 5.14 1.06 -5.94
C CYS A 100 5.28 1.05 -4.41
N HIS A 101 4.97 2.17 -3.75
CA HIS A 101 4.95 2.26 -2.28
C HIS A 101 4.11 1.16 -1.62
N ARG A 102 3.00 0.71 -2.24
CA ARG A 102 2.19 -0.40 -1.71
C ARG A 102 2.97 -1.72 -1.65
N ARG A 103 3.82 -1.99 -2.66
CA ARG A 103 4.64 -3.21 -2.74
C ARG A 103 5.80 -3.13 -1.75
N TRP A 104 6.45 -1.97 -1.67
CA TRP A 104 7.49 -1.73 -0.67
C TRP A 104 6.96 -1.86 0.76
N ALA A 105 5.73 -1.43 1.03
CA ALA A 105 5.07 -1.62 2.31
C ALA A 105 4.82 -3.12 2.59
N ALA A 106 4.32 -3.87 1.60
CA ALA A 106 4.13 -5.31 1.68
C ALA A 106 5.44 -6.04 2.04
N ASP A 107 6.53 -5.73 1.34
CA ASP A 107 7.86 -6.30 1.60
C ASP A 107 8.39 -5.93 2.99
N TRP A 108 8.17 -4.68 3.43
CA TRP A 108 8.55 -4.23 4.76
C TRP A 108 7.78 -4.98 5.85
N LEU A 109 6.48 -5.20 5.67
CA LEU A 109 5.61 -5.97 6.56
C LEU A 109 5.99 -7.45 6.59
N ALA A 110 6.35 -8.02 5.43
CA ALA A 110 6.82 -9.41 5.31
C ALA A 110 8.08 -9.67 6.15
N ARG A 111 8.99 -8.69 6.23
CA ARG A 111 10.17 -8.76 7.11
C ARG A 111 9.82 -8.78 8.61
N ARG A 112 8.59 -8.38 8.98
CA ARG A 112 8.02 -8.49 10.35
C ARG A 112 7.12 -9.72 10.51
N GLY A 113 7.16 -10.66 9.56
CA GLY A 113 6.36 -11.89 9.61
C GLY A 113 4.90 -11.73 9.19
N LEU A 114 4.52 -10.61 8.57
CA LEU A 114 3.16 -10.42 8.06
C LEU A 114 3.08 -10.76 6.57
N THR A 115 2.22 -11.72 6.22
CA THR A 115 1.95 -12.05 4.82
C THR A 115 0.99 -11.04 4.21
N VAL A 116 1.41 -10.37 3.13
CA VAL A 116 0.62 -9.36 2.41
C VAL A 116 0.66 -9.68 0.91
N PRO A 117 -0.19 -10.61 0.41
CA PRO A 117 -0.24 -10.96 -1.00
C PRO A 117 -0.79 -9.80 -1.83
N GLU A 118 -0.41 -9.70 -3.11
CA GLU A 118 -1.14 -8.84 -4.05
C GLU A 118 -2.29 -9.60 -4.71
N LEU A 119 -3.46 -8.97 -4.76
CA LEU A 119 -4.70 -9.53 -5.29
C LEU A 119 -4.92 -9.33 -6.80
N ALA A 120 -3.99 -8.70 -7.53
CA ALA A 120 -4.18 -8.47 -8.96
C ALA A 120 -4.52 -9.79 -9.70
N PRO A 121 -5.35 -9.76 -10.75
CA PRO A 121 -5.35 -10.88 -11.68
C PRO A 121 -4.09 -10.80 -12.57
N ALA A 122 -3.82 -11.95 -13.17
CA ALA A 122 -2.86 -12.22 -14.25
C ALA A 122 -2.71 -11.07 -15.28
N PRO A 123 -1.59 -11.02 -16.04
CA PRO A 123 -1.46 -10.11 -17.17
C PRO A 123 -2.70 -10.21 -18.09
N PRO A 124 -3.09 -9.13 -18.78
CA PRO A 124 -4.17 -9.21 -19.76
C PRO A 124 -3.85 -10.34 -20.74
N THR A 125 -4.73 -11.33 -20.83
CA THR A 125 -4.70 -12.24 -21.98
C THR A 125 -4.93 -11.38 -23.21
N LEU A 126 -4.08 -11.53 -24.21
CA LEU A 126 -3.97 -10.72 -25.45
C LEU A 126 -5.23 -10.69 -26.34
N TRP A 127 -6.43 -10.97 -25.82
CA TRP A 127 -7.65 -11.19 -26.62
C TRP A 127 -8.94 -10.57 -26.05
N ASP A 128 -8.87 -9.54 -25.22
CA ASP A 128 -10.05 -8.70 -24.90
C ASP A 128 -10.08 -7.43 -25.75
#